data_AF-A0A0B0ESM1-F1
#
_entry.id   AF-A0A0B0ESM1-F1
#
_cell.length_a   1.000
_cell.length_b   1.000
_cell.length_c   1.000
_cell.angle_alpha   90.00
_cell.angle_beta   90.00
_cell.angle_gamma   90.00
#
_symmetry.space_group_name_H-M   'P 1'
#
loop_
_entity.id
_entity.type
_entity.pdbx_description
1 polymer ?
#
loop_
_entity_poly.entity_id
_entity_poly.type
_entity_poly.pdbx_seq_one_letter_code
_entity_poly.pdbx_strand_id
1 'polypeptide(L)'
;MDIEKIWERALKYTEIIRPRVKPLDTFKTTHLPYIFLAESSVNLGDCVVRKGEILVEKPSIFLPPGSPQLDGFDFRDGSRQHQEMITNFFLVRGIEFPSYKYNNKTYSLDIFEGRLSRAIEKYTQELQKEENVTSGLIIGPEDCWQFSVFIFICTQILRSADNDMKSIMNRWNRYG
;
A
#
# COMPACT_ATOMS: atom_id res chain seq x y z
N MET A 1 8.48 -18.72 -4.45
CA MET A 1 7.24 -18.16 -5.05
C MET A 1 7.62 -17.30 -6.25
N ASP A 2 6.72 -16.86 -7.12
CA ASP A 2 7.05 -16.02 -8.30
C ASP A 2 6.56 -14.59 -8.06
N ILE A 3 7.45 -13.60 -8.10
CA ILE A 3 7.14 -12.21 -7.74
C ILE A 3 6.02 -11.64 -8.61
N GLU A 4 6.00 -12.07 -9.88
CA GLU A 4 4.98 -11.73 -10.85
C GLU A 4 3.61 -12.25 -10.42
N LYS A 5 3.53 -13.52 -10.03
CA LYS A 5 2.27 -14.12 -9.57
C LYS A 5 1.72 -13.46 -8.31
N ILE A 6 2.59 -13.12 -7.35
CA ILE A 6 2.15 -12.39 -6.14
C ILE A 6 1.62 -11.01 -6.53
N TRP A 7 2.34 -10.30 -7.39
CA TRP A 7 1.96 -8.98 -7.85
C TRP A 7 0.61 -9.00 -8.60
N GLU A 8 0.42 -9.92 -9.55
CA GLU A 8 -0.84 -10.08 -10.28
C GLU A 8 -2.00 -10.43 -9.36
N ARG A 9 -1.76 -11.31 -8.39
CA ARG A 9 -2.75 -11.68 -7.37
C ARG A 9 -3.12 -10.46 -6.53
N ALA A 10 -2.15 -9.68 -6.06
CA ALA A 10 -2.39 -8.46 -5.32
C ALA A 10 -3.19 -7.45 -6.17
N LEU A 11 -2.80 -7.21 -7.42
CA LEU A 11 -3.52 -6.31 -8.32
C LEU A 11 -4.98 -6.73 -8.53
N LYS A 12 -5.24 -8.03 -8.63
CA LYS A 12 -6.58 -8.55 -8.90
C LYS A 12 -7.51 -8.52 -7.68
N TYR A 13 -6.97 -8.74 -6.49
CA TYR A 13 -7.77 -8.99 -5.29
C TYR A 13 -7.60 -7.92 -4.20
N THR A 14 -6.75 -6.91 -4.40
CA THR A 14 -6.67 -5.77 -3.48
C THR A 14 -7.83 -4.83 -3.72
N GLU A 15 -8.56 -4.49 -2.67
CA GLU A 15 -9.57 -3.44 -2.71
C GLU A 15 -9.30 -2.41 -1.60
N ILE A 16 -9.39 -1.13 -1.98
CA ILE A 16 -9.24 -0.01 -1.04
C ILE A 16 -10.65 0.40 -0.63
N ILE A 17 -11.15 -0.18 0.45
CA ILE A 17 -12.48 0.10 1.00
C ILE A 17 -12.60 1.55 1.41
N ARG A 18 -11.54 2.09 2.02
CA ARG A 18 -11.50 3.48 2.46
C ARG A 18 -10.11 4.06 2.23
N PRO A 19 -9.95 5.06 1.35
CA PRO A 19 -8.67 5.72 1.21
C PRO A 19 -8.51 6.82 2.27
N ARG A 20 -7.29 7.36 2.40
CA ARG A 20 -7.07 8.59 3.19
C ARG A 20 -7.83 9.75 2.55
N VAL A 21 -8.40 10.62 3.37
CA VAL A 21 -9.15 11.79 2.87
C VAL A 21 -8.21 12.91 2.41
N LYS A 22 -7.14 13.16 3.17
CA LYS A 22 -6.17 14.22 2.87
C LYS A 22 -5.16 13.78 1.79
N PRO A 23 -4.66 14.71 0.96
CA PRO A 23 -3.54 14.45 0.06
C PRO A 23 -2.20 14.38 0.82
N LEU A 24 -1.19 13.76 0.23
CA LEU A 24 0.17 13.71 0.76
C LEU A 24 0.73 15.11 0.95
N ASP A 25 1.46 15.32 2.04
CA ASP A 25 2.11 16.58 2.34
C ASP A 25 3.27 16.85 1.37
N THR A 26 3.34 18.08 0.86
CA THR A 26 4.35 18.45 -0.15
C THR A 26 5.74 18.65 0.46
N PHE A 27 5.82 19.01 1.74
CA PHE A 27 7.07 19.44 2.41
C PHE A 27 7.38 18.69 3.70
N LYS A 28 6.45 17.85 4.17
CA LYS A 28 6.58 17.12 5.43
C LYS A 28 6.44 15.63 5.19
N THR A 29 7.02 14.84 6.10
CA THR A 29 6.75 13.41 6.17
C THR A 29 5.25 13.19 6.33
N THR A 30 4.67 12.42 5.43
CA THR A 30 3.26 12.04 5.52
C THR A 30 3.15 10.70 6.23
N HIS A 31 2.34 10.66 7.29
CA HIS A 31 1.93 9.41 7.93
C HIS A 31 0.71 8.84 7.21
N LEU A 32 0.83 7.59 6.79
CA LEU A 32 -0.22 6.80 6.16
C LEU A 32 -0.55 5.58 7.04
N PRO A 33 -1.29 5.75 8.14
CA PRO A 33 -1.79 4.62 8.91
C PRO A 33 -2.74 3.78 8.04
N TYR A 34 -2.72 2.48 8.24
CA TYR A 34 -3.58 1.53 7.53
C TYR A 34 -4.05 0.40 8.42
N ILE A 35 -5.23 -0.10 8.09
CA ILE A 35 -5.76 -1.38 8.55
C ILE A 35 -5.90 -2.25 7.29
N PHE A 36 -5.23 -3.39 7.29
CA PHE A 36 -5.32 -4.40 6.25
C PHE A 36 -6.07 -5.62 6.78
N LEU A 37 -7.07 -6.07 6.03
CA LEU A 37 -7.87 -7.25 6.36
C LEU A 37 -7.70 -8.32 5.28
N ALA A 38 -7.54 -9.56 5.71
CA ALA A 38 -7.55 -10.72 4.82
C ALA A 38 -8.30 -11.87 5.47
N GLU A 39 -8.88 -12.76 4.67
CA GLU A 39 -9.30 -14.07 5.17
C GLU A 39 -8.07 -14.84 5.67
N SER A 40 -8.20 -15.50 6.82
CA SER A 40 -7.13 -16.30 7.39
C SER A 40 -6.91 -17.56 6.55
N SER A 41 -5.66 -17.76 6.13
CA SER A 41 -5.22 -18.98 5.48
C SER A 41 -5.11 -20.17 6.44
N VAL A 42 -5.06 -19.90 7.75
CA VAL A 42 -4.88 -20.92 8.80
C VAL A 42 -6.20 -21.30 9.46
N ASN A 43 -7.06 -20.32 9.76
CA ASN A 43 -8.36 -20.56 10.40
C ASN A 43 -9.52 -20.12 9.51
N LEU A 44 -10.08 -21.07 8.76
CA LEU A 44 -11.15 -20.78 7.81
C LEU A 44 -12.36 -20.16 8.50
N GLY A 45 -12.78 -18.99 8.00
CA GLY A 45 -13.91 -18.24 8.55
C GLY A 45 -13.51 -17.09 9.44
N ASP A 46 -12.25 -17.00 9.87
CA ASP A 46 -11.68 -15.86 10.57
C ASP A 46 -10.91 -14.94 9.64
N CYS A 47 -10.61 -13.74 10.14
CA CYS A 47 -9.84 -12.74 9.43
C CYS A 47 -8.56 -12.38 10.16
N VAL A 48 -7.52 -12.12 9.39
CA VAL A 48 -6.29 -11.53 9.89
C VAL A 48 -6.38 -10.02 9.74
N VAL A 49 -6.10 -9.32 10.83
CA VAL A 49 -6.10 -7.87 10.91
C VAL A 49 -4.67 -7.41 11.10
N ARG A 50 -4.13 -6.72 10.11
CA ARG A 50 -2.82 -6.08 10.18
C ARG A 50 -3.00 -4.59 10.32
N LYS A 51 -2.36 -4.00 11.33
CA LYS A 51 -2.34 -2.56 11.50
C LYS A 51 -0.90 -2.06 11.41
N GLY A 52 -0.72 -1.00 10.64
CA GLY A 52 0.59 -0.44 10.37
C GLY A 52 0.51 1.02 9.94
N GLU A 53 1.67 1.62 9.73
CA GLU A 53 1.80 2.92 9.11
C GLU A 53 2.90 2.92 8.07
N ILE A 54 2.73 3.73 7.02
CA ILE A 54 3.81 4.07 6.11
C ILE A 54 4.19 5.53 6.30
N LEU A 55 5.47 5.77 6.54
CA LEU A 55 6.06 7.11 6.51
C LEU A 55 6.53 7.38 5.09
N VAL A 56 5.95 8.40 4.46
CA VAL A 56 6.35 8.87 3.13
C VAL A 56 7.17 10.14 3.31
N GLU A 57 8.47 10.03 3.06
CA GLU A 57 9.44 11.12 3.22
C GLU A 57 9.95 11.54 1.84
N LYS A 58 9.80 12.82 1.51
CA LYS A 58 10.46 13.38 0.33
C LYS A 58 11.97 13.52 0.63
N PRO A 59 12.86 13.08 -0.26
CA PRO A 59 14.29 13.13 0.02
C PRO A 59 14.75 14.59 0.07
N SER A 60 15.63 14.89 1.02
CA SER A 60 16.26 16.23 1.14
C SER A 60 17.39 16.45 0.12
N ILE A 61 17.82 15.38 -0.55
CA ILE A 61 18.86 15.38 -1.59
C ILE A 61 18.20 14.94 -2.90
N PHE A 62 18.63 15.50 -4.03
CA PHE A 62 18.19 15.07 -5.35
C PHE A 62 18.55 13.60 -5.57
N LEU A 63 17.56 12.72 -5.42
CA LEU A 63 17.64 11.34 -5.88
C LEU A 63 17.43 11.31 -7.40
N PRO A 64 18.09 10.39 -8.14
CA PRO A 64 17.75 10.14 -9.53
C PRO A 64 16.23 9.89 -9.67
N PRO A 65 15.58 10.35 -10.75
CA PRO A 65 14.19 10.02 -11.00
C PRO A 65 13.97 8.51 -11.03
N GLY A 66 12.87 8.02 -10.45
CA GLY A 66 12.51 6.60 -10.46
C GLY A 66 13.30 5.73 -9.49
N SER A 67 13.86 6.30 -8.42
CA SER A 67 14.61 5.56 -7.39
C SER A 67 13.90 5.60 -6.02
N PRO A 68 12.73 4.94 -5.86
CA PRO A 68 12.06 4.86 -4.57
C PRO A 68 12.91 4.04 -3.57
N GLN A 69 12.84 4.40 -2.29
CA GLN A 69 13.40 3.58 -1.21
C GLN A 69 12.26 2.90 -0.46
N LEU A 70 12.21 1.56 -0.48
CA LEU A 70 11.12 0.76 0.08
C LEU A 70 11.58 0.03 1.34
N ASP A 71 11.63 0.76 2.46
CA ASP A 71 12.03 0.22 3.76
C ASP A 71 10.85 -0.45 4.48
N GLY A 72 11.12 -1.55 5.18
CA GLY A 72 10.10 -2.28 5.95
C GLY A 72 9.08 -3.03 5.10
N PHE A 73 9.29 -3.09 3.78
CA PHE A 73 8.63 -4.07 2.91
C PHE A 73 9.52 -5.31 2.81
N ASP A 74 8.95 -6.43 3.23
CA ASP A 74 9.58 -7.75 3.16
C ASP A 74 8.97 -8.55 2.01
N PHE A 75 9.26 -8.12 0.78
CA PHE A 75 8.67 -8.74 -0.38
C PHE A 75 9.12 -10.20 -0.57
N ARG A 76 10.19 -10.63 0.13
CA ARG A 76 10.60 -12.03 0.45
C ARG A 76 11.89 -12.10 1.26
N ASP A 77 12.84 -11.20 1.01
CA ASP A 77 14.12 -11.10 1.70
C ASP A 77 14.51 -9.61 1.71
N GLY A 78 14.59 -8.98 2.88
CA GLY A 78 14.89 -7.55 3.05
C GLY A 78 16.28 -7.08 2.61
N SER A 79 16.95 -7.78 1.70
CA SER A 79 18.25 -7.40 1.15
C SER A 79 18.11 -6.26 0.12
N ARG A 80 19.14 -5.40 0.04
CA ARG A 80 19.20 -4.29 -0.92
C ARG A 80 19.08 -4.75 -2.38
N GLN A 81 19.64 -5.92 -2.72
CA GLN A 81 19.52 -6.51 -4.05
C GLN A 81 18.07 -6.86 -4.41
N HIS A 82 17.27 -7.28 -3.43
CA HIS A 82 15.86 -7.60 -3.64
C HIS A 82 15.02 -6.33 -3.85
N GLN A 83 15.35 -5.25 -3.14
CA GLN A 83 14.72 -3.94 -3.37
C GLN A 83 14.99 -3.43 -4.80
N GLU A 84 16.23 -3.54 -5.29
CA GLU A 84 16.58 -3.17 -6.67
C GLU A 84 15.83 -4.05 -7.69
N MET A 85 15.69 -5.35 -7.42
CA MET A 85 14.89 -6.26 -8.25
C MET A 85 13.41 -5.83 -8.31
N ILE A 86 12.81 -5.46 -7.18
CA ILE A 86 11.42 -4.98 -7.09
C ILE A 86 11.25 -3.67 -7.86
N THR A 87 12.16 -2.70 -7.68
CA THR A 87 12.11 -1.42 -8.39
C THR A 87 12.23 -1.63 -9.90
N ASN A 88 13.15 -2.48 -10.35
CA ASN A 88 13.30 -2.83 -11.76
C ASN A 88 12.06 -3.57 -12.31
N PHE A 89 11.48 -4.48 -11.52
CA PHE A 89 10.25 -5.19 -11.86
C PHE A 89 9.09 -4.23 -12.14
N PHE A 90 8.96 -3.18 -11.34
CA PHE A 90 7.96 -2.12 -11.52
C PHE A 90 8.28 -1.22 -12.72
N LEU A 91 9.54 -0.82 -12.89
CA LEU A 91 9.97 0.02 -14.00
C LEU A 91 9.72 -0.63 -15.36
N VAL A 92 10.03 -1.93 -15.51
CA VAL A 92 9.78 -2.70 -16.74
C VAL A 92 8.28 -2.76 -17.08
N ARG A 93 7.41 -2.65 -16.07
CA ARG A 93 5.94 -2.61 -16.22
C ARG A 93 5.40 -1.19 -16.40
N GLY A 94 6.27 -0.19 -16.55
CA GLY A 94 5.91 1.21 -16.73
C GLY A 94 5.37 1.89 -15.47
N ILE A 95 5.62 1.30 -14.29
CA ILE A 95 5.23 1.89 -13.01
C ILE A 95 6.40 2.74 -12.51
N GLU A 96 6.28 4.05 -12.69
CA GLU A 96 7.25 5.03 -12.20
C GLU A 96 6.84 5.56 -10.83
N PHE A 97 7.69 5.32 -9.84
CA PHE A 97 7.49 5.84 -8.49
C PHE A 97 8.19 7.19 -8.32
N PRO A 98 7.56 8.14 -7.60
CA PRO A 98 8.30 9.25 -7.04
C PRO A 98 9.51 8.71 -6.27
N SER A 99 10.66 9.35 -6.42
CA SER A 99 11.87 9.02 -5.66
C SER A 99 11.72 9.47 -4.22
N TYR A 100 10.74 8.94 -3.50
CA TYR A 100 10.50 9.16 -2.08
C TYR A 100 11.01 7.95 -1.29
N LYS A 101 11.16 8.17 0.00
CA LYS A 101 11.40 7.10 0.96
C LYS A 101 10.08 6.69 1.58
N TYR A 102 9.80 5.40 1.49
CA TYR A 102 8.61 4.75 2.00
C TYR A 102 9.05 3.77 3.09
N ASN A 103 8.69 4.07 4.33
CA ASN A 103 9.03 3.21 5.46
C ASN A 103 7.76 2.59 6.03
N ASN A 104 7.54 1.32 5.74
CA ASN A 104 6.41 0.55 6.25
C ASN A 104 6.74 -0.05 7.63
N LYS A 105 5.89 0.22 8.61
CA LYS A 105 5.98 -0.37 9.95
C LYS A 105 4.66 -1.03 10.29
N THR A 106 4.69 -2.32 10.58
CA THR A 106 3.54 -3.04 11.13
C THR A 106 3.65 -3.02 12.64
N TYR A 107 2.59 -2.60 13.33
CA TYR A 107 2.57 -2.53 14.80
C TYR A 107 1.65 -3.56 15.44
N SER A 108 0.64 -4.08 14.72
CA SER A 108 -0.16 -5.21 15.22
C SER A 108 -0.52 -6.20 14.13
N LEU A 109 -0.64 -7.47 14.55
CA LEU A 109 -1.14 -8.59 13.79
C LEU A 109 -2.11 -9.33 14.70
N ASP A 110 -3.40 -9.18 14.44
CA ASP A 110 -4.48 -9.69 15.27
C ASP A 110 -5.38 -10.64 14.47
N ILE A 111 -6.16 -11.45 15.19
CA ILE A 111 -7.20 -12.29 14.59
C ILE A 111 -8.55 -11.69 14.95
N PHE A 112 -9.41 -11.54 13.95
CA PHE A 112 -10.82 -11.22 14.13
C PHE A 112 -11.65 -12.47 13.87
N GLU A 113 -12.39 -12.89 14.89
CA GLU A 113 -13.30 -14.03 14.77
C GLU A 113 -14.50 -13.67 13.89
N GLY A 114 -14.62 -14.39 12.78
CA GLY A 114 -15.69 -14.20 11.80
C GLY A 114 -15.24 -13.64 10.45
N ARG A 115 -16.18 -13.67 9.51
CA ARG A 115 -15.94 -13.46 8.08
C ARG A 115 -15.47 -12.04 7.75
N LEU A 116 -14.79 -11.92 6.60
CA LEU A 116 -14.22 -10.66 6.11
C LEU A 116 -15.23 -9.53 6.02
N SER A 117 -16.46 -9.80 5.60
CA SER A 117 -17.54 -8.81 5.56
C SER A 117 -17.83 -8.18 6.93
N ARG A 118 -17.82 -8.97 8.01
CA ARG A 118 -18.03 -8.47 9.37
C ARG A 118 -16.82 -7.69 9.89
N ALA A 119 -15.62 -8.11 9.52
CA ALA A 119 -14.41 -7.35 9.83
C ALA A 119 -14.42 -5.98 9.15
N ILE A 120 -14.74 -5.94 7.85
CA ILE A 120 -14.87 -4.69 7.07
C ILE A 120 -15.88 -3.75 7.74
N GLU A 121 -17.07 -4.25 8.07
CA GLU A 121 -18.11 -3.43 8.71
C GLU A 121 -17.64 -2.88 10.05
N LYS A 122 -17.07 -3.73 10.91
CA LYS A 122 -16.54 -3.33 12.22
C LYS A 122 -15.50 -2.21 12.08
N TYR A 123 -14.45 -2.43 11.30
CA TYR A 123 -13.35 -1.45 11.20
C TYR A 123 -13.77 -0.17 10.46
N THR A 124 -14.73 -0.27 9.54
CA THR A 124 -15.34 0.93 8.93
C THR A 124 -16.08 1.76 9.97
N GLN A 125 -16.89 1.13 10.83
CA GLN A 125 -17.62 1.81 11.89
C GLN A 125 -16.69 2.39 12.96
N GLU A 126 -15.63 1.68 13.34
CA GLU A 126 -14.61 2.18 14.28
C GLU A 126 -13.95 3.46 13.74
N LEU A 127 -13.45 3.43 12.50
CA LEU A 127 -12.83 4.59 11.86
C LEU A 127 -13.80 5.77 11.71
N GLN A 128 -15.09 5.51 11.52
CA GLN A 128 -16.11 6.55 11.45
C GLN A 128 -16.39 7.17 12.83
N LYS A 129 -16.51 6.34 13.88
CA LYS A 129 -16.73 6.80 15.26
C LYS A 129 -15.57 7.63 15.80
N GLU A 130 -14.35 7.30 15.39
CA GLU A 130 -13.13 8.04 15.73
C GLU A 130 -12.91 9.30 14.88
N GLU A 131 -13.82 9.58 13.92
CA GLU A 131 -13.65 10.65 12.92
C GLU A 131 -12.29 10.59 12.21
N ASN A 132 -11.75 9.37 12.06
CA ASN A 132 -10.38 9.15 11.63
C ASN A 132 -10.25 9.37 10.13
N VAL A 133 -9.85 10.56 9.68
CA VAL A 133 -9.73 10.88 8.24
C VAL A 133 -8.41 10.44 7.59
N THR A 134 -7.47 9.88 8.37
CA THR A 134 -6.11 9.62 7.94
C THR A 134 -5.83 8.17 7.59
N SER A 135 -6.54 7.23 8.21
CA SER A 135 -6.25 5.79 8.07
C SER A 135 -6.95 5.17 6.87
N GLY A 136 -6.18 4.40 6.10
CA GLY A 136 -6.70 3.56 5.03
C GLY A 136 -7.30 2.26 5.56
N LEU A 137 -8.36 1.78 4.92
CA LEU A 137 -8.89 0.41 5.10
C LEU A 137 -8.72 -0.34 3.78
N ILE A 138 -7.95 -1.42 3.84
CA ILE A 138 -7.50 -2.19 2.68
C ILE A 138 -7.90 -3.64 2.91
N ILE A 139 -8.39 -4.30 1.87
CA ILE A 139 -8.53 -5.75 1.86
C ILE A 139 -7.68 -6.37 0.76
N GLY A 140 -7.25 -7.60 0.97
CA GLY A 140 -6.54 -8.35 -0.04
C GLY A 140 -6.15 -9.75 0.46
N PRO A 141 -5.46 -10.52 -0.39
CA PRO A 141 -4.98 -11.84 -0.01
C PRO A 141 -3.89 -11.76 1.06
N GLU A 142 -3.95 -12.68 2.03
CA GLU A 142 -3.02 -12.70 3.17
C GLU A 142 -1.56 -12.83 2.73
N ASP A 143 -1.29 -13.65 1.71
CA ASP A 143 0.04 -13.96 1.19
C ASP A 143 0.69 -12.82 0.40
N CYS A 144 -0.09 -11.80 0.02
CA CYS A 144 0.39 -10.65 -0.75
C CYS A 144 0.03 -9.30 -0.10
N TRP A 145 -0.15 -9.28 1.22
CA TRP A 145 -0.59 -8.10 1.96
C TRP A 145 0.31 -6.88 1.75
N GLN A 146 1.63 -7.06 1.64
CA GLN A 146 2.56 -5.94 1.44
C GLN A 146 2.40 -5.27 0.07
N PHE A 147 2.14 -6.06 -0.99
CA PHE A 147 1.79 -5.50 -2.28
C PHE A 147 0.43 -4.81 -2.25
N SER A 148 -0.51 -5.30 -1.44
CA SER A 148 -1.81 -4.65 -1.25
C SER A 148 -1.65 -3.27 -0.58
N VAL A 149 -0.83 -3.20 0.47
CA VAL A 149 -0.43 -1.94 1.13
C VAL A 149 0.31 -1.03 0.16
N PHE A 150 1.18 -1.59 -0.68
CA PHE A 150 1.89 -0.83 -1.70
C PHE A 150 0.96 -0.21 -2.74
N ILE A 151 -0.02 -0.97 -3.25
CA ILE A 151 -1.07 -0.50 -4.16
C ILE A 151 -1.89 0.63 -3.51
N PHE A 152 -2.17 0.54 -2.21
CA PHE A 152 -2.81 1.62 -1.47
C PHE A 152 -1.99 2.91 -1.50
N ILE A 153 -0.67 2.84 -1.28
CA ILE A 153 0.23 4.00 -1.35
C ILE A 153 0.23 4.59 -2.75
N CYS A 154 0.33 3.76 -3.80
CA CYS A 154 0.25 4.19 -5.19
C CYS A 154 -1.02 5.03 -5.43
N THR A 155 -2.15 4.53 -4.94
CA THR A 155 -3.44 5.21 -5.05
C THR A 155 -3.45 6.55 -4.30
N GLN A 156 -2.83 6.64 -3.12
CA GLN A 156 -2.72 7.91 -2.40
C GLN A 156 -1.81 8.93 -3.11
N ILE A 157 -0.71 8.47 -3.71
CA ILE A 157 0.18 9.32 -4.51
C ILE A 157 -0.57 9.87 -5.72
N LEU A 158 -1.25 9.01 -6.49
CA LEU A 158 -2.02 9.41 -7.66
C LEU A 158 -3.10 10.43 -7.32
N ARG A 159 -3.82 10.24 -6.20
CA ARG A 159 -4.84 11.18 -5.73
C ARG A 159 -4.27 12.51 -5.21
N SER A 160 -2.98 12.53 -4.84
CA SER A 160 -2.29 13.72 -4.37
C SER A 160 -1.52 14.45 -5.48
N ALA A 161 -1.44 13.86 -6.68
CA ALA A 161 -0.67 14.35 -7.81
C ALA A 161 -1.31 15.55 -8.55
N ASP A 162 -2.36 16.15 -7.98
CA ASP A 162 -3.21 17.15 -8.64
C ASP A 162 -2.64 18.58 -8.65
N ASN A 163 -1.32 18.74 -8.77
CA ASN A 163 -0.74 20.03 -9.18
C ASN A 163 0.56 19.94 -10.01
N ASP A 164 1.31 18.82 -10.00
CA ASP A 164 2.63 18.77 -10.68
C ASP A 164 2.88 17.61 -11.65
N MET A 165 1.99 16.62 -11.78
CA MET A 165 2.30 15.43 -12.62
C MET A 165 1.18 15.04 -13.60
N LYS A 166 0.84 15.94 -14.51
CA LYS A 166 0.01 15.64 -15.70
C LYS A 166 0.60 14.57 -16.65
N SER A 167 1.81 14.06 -16.41
CA SER A 167 2.50 13.12 -17.31
C SER A 167 2.16 11.64 -17.06
N ILE A 168 1.79 11.23 -15.84
CA ILE A 168 1.56 9.81 -15.49
C ILE A 168 0.19 9.31 -16.00
N MET A 169 -0.82 10.19 -16.02
CA MET A 169 -2.21 9.84 -16.33
C MET A 169 -2.45 9.45 -17.81
N ASN A 170 -1.58 9.88 -18.73
CA ASN A 170 -1.73 9.60 -20.17
C ASN A 170 -1.37 8.15 -20.59
N ARG A 171 -0.85 7.31 -19.68
CA ARG A 171 -0.48 5.93 -19.98
C ARG A 171 -1.49 4.88 -19.52
N TRP A 172 -2.40 5.19 -18.58
CA TRP A 172 -3.35 4.22 -18.04
C TRP A 172 -4.61 4.04 -18.91
N ASN A 173 -5.09 5.11 -19.56
CA ASN A 173 -6.25 5.06 -20.46
C ASN A 173 -6.02 4.31 -21.79
N ARG A 174 -4.88 3.65 -21.99
CA ARG A 174 -4.59 2.89 -23.21
C ARG A 174 -4.81 1.38 -23.11
N TYR A 175 -5.16 0.88 -21.92
CA TYR A 175 -5.46 -0.53 -21.70
C TYR A 175 -6.77 -0.77 -20.91
N GLY A 176 -7.62 0.25 -20.81
CA GLY A 176 -9.01 0.12 -20.36
C GLY A 176 -9.95 -0.04 -21.55
#